data_AF-A0A8H5RVR3-F1
#
_entry.id   AF-A0A8H5RVR3-F1
#
_cell.length_a   1.000
_cell.length_b   1.000
_cell.length_c   1.000
_cell.angle_alpha   90.00
_cell.angle_beta   90.00
_cell.angle_gamma   90.00
#
_symmetry.space_group_name_H-M   'P 1'
#
loop_
_entity.id
_entity.type
_entity.pdbx_description
1 polymer ?
#
loop_
_entity_poly.entity_id
_entity_poly.type
_entity_poly.pdbx_seq_one_letter_code
_entity_poly.pdbx_strand_id
1 'polypeptide(L)'
;MVFFITLAYIAISIDASGIIRWLAFKVLSWGGKVGHRLFFYLYSFFFLLGSFIGNDPIILSGTAFLAYMTRVSSNITSPRAWIFTQFAIANIASAILVSSNPTNLVLAGAFDIKFIVYTANMIVPVVVTAVVLFPFLLYVIFADEKLIPSKIEMHSLPEEARAQRPVNPNIPYVQHQVEDAESAGEGMTLSLAYIMNPFLDKKGAMFGALIMSATLITVLALNAASAGSGEHPVFWVTLPAATVMFCWDLGFGWLHRKETRQTAAHYRREMERARAERARFAVEYAGTSQDKSEPDTDTVIGLADNQASEDYDQTHGISLTPLQTSNDQPNSHSIPKVILSNTAGNSPVIISGSLPQSPKSGPSPPSDQNTLHPGALSTLPSPQMEPEKLEAARPMKTEPEERSTLLSEARKGYASLEKAYLWLQETFPTVMAVMAHLPFALVPFAFAMFVLVQALVSKGWVNVFAYGWYHWSKRTGTVGSIGGMGFLSCVLSNFSGTNIGTTILLSRIIQAWKEINCHDAQLISDRTYWGTIYSMAVGVNYGAFSTAFSASLAGLLWRDILARKHIHVKSHEFARVNFPIIAISMAVGCLILVGEVYIVRDNSPYSTFEKACSNN
;
A
#
# COMPACT_ATOMS: atom_id res chain seq x y z
N MET A 1 -4.09 10.56 15.97
CA MET A 1 -4.40 9.14 15.67
C MET A 1 -5.87 8.78 15.87
N VAL A 2 -6.45 8.86 17.09
CA VAL A 2 -7.87 8.50 17.34
C VAL A 2 -8.84 9.15 16.36
N PHE A 3 -8.74 10.47 16.14
CA PHE A 3 -9.52 11.21 15.13
C PHE A 3 -9.49 10.55 13.74
N PHE A 4 -8.30 10.22 13.26
CA PHE A 4 -8.11 9.66 11.93
C PHE A 4 -8.68 8.23 11.80
N ILE A 5 -8.45 7.35 12.79
CA ILE A 5 -9.00 5.98 12.77
C ILE A 5 -10.53 6.00 12.83
N THR A 6 -11.11 6.88 13.65
CA THR A 6 -12.56 6.99 13.82
C THR A 6 -13.24 7.59 12.58
N LEU A 7 -12.64 8.61 11.96
CA LEU A 7 -13.12 9.14 10.68
C LEU A 7 -12.94 8.12 9.54
N ALA A 8 -11.82 7.40 9.49
CA ALA A 8 -11.58 6.33 8.52
C ALA A 8 -12.56 5.17 8.67
N TYR A 9 -12.99 4.82 9.89
CA TYR A 9 -14.05 3.83 10.10
C TYR A 9 -15.35 4.28 9.41
N ILE A 10 -15.77 5.53 9.64
CA ILE A 10 -16.98 6.10 9.01
C ILE A 10 -16.84 6.10 7.48
N ALA A 11 -15.70 6.57 6.97
CA ALA A 11 -15.42 6.68 5.53
C ALA A 11 -15.39 5.31 4.81
N ILE A 12 -14.75 4.31 5.42
CA ILE A 12 -14.66 2.95 4.87
C ILE A 12 -15.99 2.19 5.04
N SER A 13 -16.77 2.43 6.11
CA SER A 13 -18.09 1.79 6.25
C SER A 13 -19.11 2.34 5.24
N ILE A 14 -19.03 3.65 4.92
CA ILE A 14 -19.75 4.23 3.78
C ILE A 14 -19.38 3.51 2.47
N ASP A 15 -18.10 3.24 2.21
CA ASP A 15 -17.70 2.49 1.02
C ASP A 15 -18.14 1.01 1.03
N ALA A 16 -18.09 0.38 2.20
CA ALA A 16 -18.56 -0.98 2.43
C ALA A 16 -20.07 -1.11 2.17
N SER A 17 -20.88 -0.05 2.39
CA SER A 17 -22.30 -0.02 1.99
C SER A 17 -22.53 -0.10 0.47
N GLY A 18 -21.48 0.16 -0.34
CA GLY A 18 -21.50 0.11 -1.80
C GLY A 18 -21.79 1.44 -2.50
N ILE A 19 -22.07 2.52 -1.76
CA ILE A 19 -22.48 3.80 -2.36
C ILE A 19 -21.47 4.37 -3.36
N ILE A 20 -20.17 4.27 -3.11
CA ILE A 20 -19.13 4.78 -4.03
C ILE A 20 -19.16 4.03 -5.37
N ARG A 21 -19.31 2.71 -5.34
CA ARG A 21 -19.44 1.85 -6.54
C ARG A 21 -20.74 2.12 -7.30
N TRP A 22 -21.86 2.28 -6.59
CA TRP A 22 -23.14 2.65 -7.19
C TRP A 22 -23.10 4.05 -7.84
N LEU A 23 -22.48 5.03 -7.18
CA LEU A 23 -22.28 6.37 -7.75
C LEU A 23 -21.35 6.35 -8.96
N ALA A 24 -20.23 5.64 -8.91
CA ALA A 24 -19.32 5.47 -10.05
C ALA A 24 -20.03 4.83 -11.26
N PHE A 25 -20.89 3.83 -11.03
CA PHE A 25 -21.74 3.25 -12.07
C PHE A 25 -22.80 4.24 -12.61
N LYS A 26 -23.38 5.10 -11.76
CA LYS A 26 -24.27 6.18 -12.23
C LYS A 26 -23.52 7.19 -13.10
N VAL A 27 -22.33 7.63 -12.69
CA VAL A 27 -21.47 8.51 -13.47
C VAL A 27 -21.08 7.88 -14.81
N LEU A 28 -20.78 6.57 -14.83
CA LEU A 28 -20.58 5.79 -16.06
C LEU A 28 -21.82 5.81 -16.96
N SER A 29 -23.02 5.60 -16.41
CA SER A 29 -24.27 5.64 -17.16
C SER A 29 -24.57 7.02 -17.77
N TRP A 30 -24.11 8.11 -17.15
CA TRP A 30 -24.25 9.48 -17.66
C TRP A 30 -23.17 9.83 -18.71
N GLY A 31 -21.95 9.33 -18.55
CA GLY A 31 -20.88 9.47 -19.55
C GLY A 31 -21.29 8.90 -20.91
N GLY A 32 -21.99 7.77 -20.90
CA GLY A 32 -22.52 7.13 -22.10
C GLY A 32 -21.41 6.66 -23.04
N LYS A 33 -21.64 6.74 -24.35
CA LYS A 33 -20.71 6.21 -25.38
C LYS A 33 -19.54 7.14 -25.75
N VAL A 34 -19.33 8.27 -25.07
CA VAL A 34 -18.29 9.27 -25.41
C VAL A 34 -17.17 9.22 -24.37
N GLY A 35 -15.99 8.73 -24.75
CA GLY A 35 -14.95 8.37 -23.78
C GLY A 35 -14.26 9.57 -23.13
N HIS A 36 -13.96 10.63 -23.88
CA HIS A 36 -13.43 11.87 -23.32
C HIS A 36 -14.39 12.51 -22.29
N ARG A 37 -15.71 12.42 -22.55
CA ARG A 37 -16.76 12.91 -21.62
C ARG A 37 -16.88 12.05 -20.38
N LEU A 38 -16.81 10.72 -20.52
CA LEU A 38 -16.75 9.80 -19.39
C LEU A 38 -15.50 10.04 -18.53
N PHE A 39 -14.34 10.26 -19.16
CA PHE A 39 -13.08 10.56 -18.48
C PHE A 39 -13.20 11.85 -17.66
N PHE A 40 -13.77 12.91 -18.23
CA PHE A 40 -14.11 14.13 -17.47
C PHE A 40 -15.05 13.87 -16.30
N TYR A 41 -16.16 13.16 -16.50
CA TYR A 41 -17.12 12.92 -15.42
C TYR A 41 -16.55 12.06 -14.29
N LEU A 42 -15.77 11.01 -14.59
CA LEU A 42 -15.10 10.21 -13.56
C LEU A 42 -13.97 10.99 -12.87
N TYR A 43 -13.23 11.84 -13.60
CA TYR A 43 -12.24 12.76 -13.02
C TYR A 43 -12.88 13.69 -11.99
N SER A 44 -13.93 14.42 -12.39
CA SER A 44 -14.67 15.33 -11.50
C SER A 44 -15.32 14.60 -10.33
N PHE A 45 -15.85 13.39 -10.55
CA PHE A 45 -16.41 12.55 -9.48
C PHE A 45 -15.37 12.18 -8.42
N PHE A 46 -14.21 11.65 -8.82
CA PHE A 46 -13.16 11.28 -7.87
C PHE A 46 -12.51 12.50 -7.20
N PHE A 47 -12.41 13.63 -7.89
CA PHE A 47 -11.97 14.90 -7.28
C PHE A 47 -12.94 15.34 -6.17
N LEU A 48 -14.21 15.55 -6.51
CA LEU A 48 -15.22 16.04 -5.55
C LEU A 48 -15.38 15.11 -4.36
N LEU A 49 -15.40 13.79 -4.59
CA LEU A 49 -15.52 12.81 -3.52
C LEU A 49 -14.28 12.81 -2.61
N GLY A 50 -13.08 12.98 -3.18
CA GLY A 50 -11.80 12.97 -2.45
C GLY A 50 -11.58 14.20 -1.58
N SER A 51 -12.18 15.33 -1.95
CA SER A 51 -12.17 16.55 -1.11
C SER A 51 -12.82 16.30 0.25
N PHE A 52 -13.95 15.58 0.29
CA PHE A 52 -14.77 15.41 1.50
C PHE A 52 -14.53 14.09 2.25
N ILE A 53 -14.39 12.97 1.53
CA ILE A 53 -14.29 11.62 2.13
C ILE A 53 -12.82 11.22 2.40
N GLY A 54 -11.87 11.85 1.72
CA GLY A 54 -10.46 11.46 1.72
C GLY A 54 -10.11 10.48 0.60
N ASN A 55 -8.82 10.19 0.48
CA ASN A 55 -8.27 9.36 -0.60
C ASN A 55 -8.51 7.86 -0.39
N ASP A 56 -8.34 7.32 0.82
CA ASP A 56 -8.32 5.86 1.05
C ASP A 56 -9.57 5.11 0.52
N PRO A 57 -10.83 5.52 0.77
CA PRO A 57 -12.01 4.82 0.24
C PRO A 57 -12.16 4.92 -1.28
N ILE A 58 -11.59 5.98 -1.88
CA ILE A 58 -11.57 6.17 -3.33
C ILE A 58 -10.52 5.26 -3.96
N ILE A 59 -9.39 5.04 -3.29
CA ILE A 59 -8.41 4.04 -3.71
C ILE A 59 -8.98 2.62 -3.55
N LEU A 60 -9.75 2.32 -2.50
CA LEU A 60 -10.43 1.02 -2.33
C LEU A 60 -11.40 0.72 -3.49
N SER A 61 -12.51 1.46 -3.58
CA SER A 61 -13.56 1.15 -4.56
C SER A 61 -13.27 1.67 -5.97
N GLY A 62 -12.65 2.84 -6.12
CA GLY A 62 -12.41 3.47 -7.42
C GLY A 62 -11.40 2.69 -8.26
N THR A 63 -10.28 2.26 -7.66
CA THR A 63 -9.24 1.46 -8.35
C THR A 63 -9.82 0.15 -8.87
N ALA A 64 -10.59 -0.55 -8.04
CA ALA A 64 -11.26 -1.80 -8.43
C ALA A 64 -12.30 -1.57 -9.54
N PHE A 65 -13.21 -0.61 -9.37
CA PHE A 65 -14.23 -0.27 -10.37
C PHE A 65 -13.62 0.04 -11.75
N LEU A 66 -12.56 0.86 -11.79
CA LEU A 66 -11.88 1.24 -13.03
C LEU A 66 -11.13 0.07 -13.69
N ALA A 67 -10.46 -0.79 -12.91
CA ALA A 67 -9.78 -1.99 -13.41
C ALA A 67 -10.73 -2.91 -14.19
N TYR A 68 -11.91 -3.17 -13.63
CA TYR A 68 -12.94 -3.96 -14.29
C TYR A 68 -13.59 -3.22 -15.48
N MET A 69 -13.97 -1.94 -15.30
CA MET A 69 -14.59 -1.14 -16.37
C MET A 69 -13.73 -1.09 -17.64
N THR A 70 -12.41 -0.92 -17.47
CA THR A 70 -11.45 -0.87 -18.58
C THR A 70 -11.17 -2.23 -19.20
N ARG A 71 -11.19 -3.33 -18.41
CA ARG A 71 -11.16 -4.72 -18.91
C ARG A 71 -12.39 -5.07 -19.77
N VAL A 72 -13.51 -4.37 -19.58
CA VAL A 72 -14.82 -4.61 -20.24
C VAL A 72 -15.01 -3.80 -21.53
N SER A 73 -14.26 -2.71 -21.72
CA SER A 73 -14.35 -1.89 -22.93
C SER A 73 -13.54 -2.53 -24.05
N SER A 74 -14.18 -2.91 -25.15
CA SER A 74 -13.55 -3.65 -26.26
C SER A 74 -12.37 -2.93 -26.92
N ASN A 75 -12.27 -1.62 -26.70
CA ASN A 75 -11.32 -0.71 -27.34
C ASN A 75 -10.35 0.02 -26.37
N ILE A 76 -10.40 -0.25 -25.06
CA ILE A 76 -9.39 0.27 -24.12
C ILE A 76 -8.28 -0.77 -24.02
N THR A 77 -7.15 -0.52 -24.68
CA THR A 77 -6.02 -1.46 -24.72
C THR A 77 -5.29 -1.56 -23.38
N SER A 78 -5.39 -0.53 -22.52
CA SER A 78 -4.75 -0.54 -21.22
C SER A 78 -5.49 0.29 -20.17
N PRO A 79 -5.65 -0.21 -18.92
CA PRO A 79 -6.34 0.51 -17.84
C PRO A 79 -5.64 1.80 -17.37
N ARG A 80 -4.38 2.00 -17.80
CA ARG A 80 -3.42 2.93 -17.20
C ARG A 80 -3.95 4.35 -17.05
N ALA A 81 -4.47 4.96 -18.12
CA ALA A 81 -4.89 6.35 -18.09
C ALA A 81 -5.93 6.62 -16.99
N TRP A 82 -6.93 5.75 -16.89
CA TRP A 82 -8.02 5.85 -15.93
C TRP A 82 -7.52 5.69 -14.48
N ILE A 83 -6.75 4.63 -14.23
CA ILE A 83 -6.37 4.25 -12.86
C ILE A 83 -5.24 5.15 -12.30
N PHE A 84 -4.27 5.54 -13.12
CA PHE A 84 -3.27 6.53 -12.70
C PHE A 84 -3.89 7.92 -12.48
N THR A 85 -4.86 8.31 -13.31
CA THR A 85 -5.60 9.57 -13.13
C THR A 85 -6.39 9.57 -11.83
N GLN A 86 -7.13 8.50 -11.53
CA GLN A 86 -7.88 8.37 -10.27
C GLN A 86 -6.94 8.38 -9.04
N PHE A 87 -5.77 7.74 -9.12
CA PHE A 87 -4.78 7.76 -8.06
C PHE A 87 -4.18 9.15 -7.81
N ALA A 88 -3.82 9.86 -8.88
CA ALA A 88 -3.33 11.24 -8.77
C ALA A 88 -4.42 12.16 -8.20
N ILE A 89 -5.63 12.17 -8.79
CA ILE A 89 -6.66 13.13 -8.42
C ILE A 89 -7.22 12.91 -7.00
N ALA A 90 -7.28 11.67 -6.51
CA ALA A 90 -7.67 11.39 -5.13
C ALA A 90 -6.69 11.97 -4.10
N ASN A 91 -5.38 11.92 -4.39
CA ASN A 91 -4.33 12.48 -3.54
C ASN A 91 -4.15 14.00 -3.71
N ILE A 92 -4.50 14.56 -4.87
CA ILE A 92 -4.63 16.01 -5.06
C ILE A 92 -5.82 16.54 -4.25
N ALA A 93 -6.99 15.91 -4.38
CA ALA A 93 -8.24 16.36 -3.74
C ALA A 93 -8.19 16.28 -2.21
N SER A 94 -7.52 15.28 -1.64
CA SER A 94 -7.40 15.11 -0.19
C SER A 94 -6.59 16.21 0.50
N ALA A 95 -5.88 17.07 -0.26
CA ALA A 95 -5.17 18.24 0.24
C ALA A 95 -6.09 19.40 0.70
N ILE A 96 -7.39 19.40 0.35
CA ILE A 96 -8.29 20.53 0.63
C ILE A 96 -8.67 20.61 2.12
N LEU A 97 -9.01 19.48 2.75
CA LEU A 97 -9.46 19.46 4.15
C LEU A 97 -8.46 18.78 5.07
N VAL A 98 -8.33 19.29 6.31
CA VAL A 98 -7.50 18.67 7.36
C VAL A 98 -7.97 17.26 7.71
N SER A 99 -9.25 16.97 7.53
CA SER A 99 -9.86 15.65 7.75
C SER A 99 -9.50 14.60 6.70
N SER A 100 -9.19 15.01 5.47
CA SER A 100 -9.18 14.13 4.28
C SER A 100 -7.85 13.39 4.05
N ASN A 101 -6.79 13.74 4.77
CA ASN A 101 -5.49 13.07 4.72
C ASN A 101 -4.79 13.15 6.10
N PRO A 102 -4.21 12.05 6.64
CA PRO A 102 -3.52 12.08 7.94
C PRO A 102 -2.31 13.03 7.97
N THR A 103 -1.69 13.35 6.82
CA THR A 103 -0.62 14.37 6.74
C THR A 103 -1.13 15.76 7.13
N ASN A 104 -2.31 16.16 6.64
CA ASN A 104 -2.89 17.48 6.90
C ASN A 104 -3.16 17.68 8.40
N LEU A 105 -3.62 16.62 9.07
CA LEU A 105 -3.85 16.63 10.52
C LEU A 105 -2.54 16.79 11.32
N VAL A 106 -1.46 16.12 10.90
CA VAL A 106 -0.13 16.27 11.53
C VAL A 106 0.39 17.69 11.33
N LEU A 107 0.25 18.24 10.11
CA LEU A 107 0.68 19.59 9.76
C LEU A 107 -0.13 20.65 10.53
N ALA A 108 -1.46 20.56 10.53
CA ALA A 108 -2.33 21.48 11.25
C ALA A 108 -2.06 21.47 12.75
N GLY A 109 -1.84 20.29 13.36
CA GLY A 109 -1.46 20.18 14.77
C GLY A 109 -0.01 20.63 15.09
N ALA A 110 0.89 20.67 14.10
CA ALA A 110 2.27 21.11 14.29
C ALA A 110 2.45 22.65 14.26
N PHE A 111 1.47 23.38 13.73
CA PHE A 111 1.50 24.86 13.62
C PHE A 111 0.22 25.54 14.13
N ASP A 112 -0.62 24.84 14.89
CA ASP A 112 -1.94 25.28 15.38
C ASP A 112 -2.82 25.96 14.31
N ILE A 113 -2.99 25.28 13.18
CA ILE A 113 -3.78 25.80 12.06
C ILE A 113 -5.24 25.38 12.21
N LYS A 114 -6.13 26.35 12.43
CA LYS A 114 -7.57 26.14 12.32
C LYS A 114 -7.94 25.56 10.95
N PHE A 115 -8.78 24.53 10.94
CA PHE A 115 -9.15 23.74 9.77
C PHE A 115 -9.79 24.60 8.67
N ILE A 116 -10.57 25.60 9.05
CA ILE A 116 -11.14 26.58 8.11
C ILE A 116 -10.07 27.47 7.46
N VAL A 117 -9.04 27.88 8.21
CA VAL A 117 -7.92 28.69 7.69
C VAL A 117 -7.03 27.86 6.78
N TYR A 118 -6.71 26.62 7.17
CA TYR A 118 -6.03 25.65 6.31
C TYR A 118 -6.79 25.47 4.99
N THR A 119 -8.09 25.16 5.07
CA THR A 119 -8.94 24.92 3.89
C THR A 119 -8.96 26.14 2.95
N ALA A 120 -9.09 27.35 3.51
CA ALA A 120 -9.11 28.59 2.74
C ALA A 120 -7.82 28.85 1.95
N ASN A 121 -6.65 28.52 2.51
CA ASN A 121 -5.33 28.71 1.86
C ASN A 121 -4.90 27.50 1.00
N MET A 122 -5.70 26.43 0.95
CA MET A 122 -5.40 25.20 0.20
C MET A 122 -6.37 24.96 -0.95
N ILE A 123 -7.62 25.42 -0.86
CA ILE A 123 -8.64 25.17 -1.88
C ILE A 123 -8.26 25.79 -3.24
N VAL A 124 -7.67 26.98 -3.28
CA VAL A 124 -7.32 27.68 -4.52
C VAL A 124 -6.22 26.94 -5.31
N PRO A 125 -5.01 26.66 -4.77
CA PRO A 125 -3.96 25.96 -5.50
C PRO A 125 -4.38 24.54 -5.88
N VAL A 126 -5.17 23.86 -5.05
CA VAL A 126 -5.63 22.48 -5.33
C VAL A 126 -6.69 22.43 -6.44
N VAL A 127 -7.70 23.31 -6.40
CA VAL A 127 -8.73 23.37 -7.46
C VAL A 127 -8.12 23.81 -8.79
N VAL A 128 -7.24 24.83 -8.80
CA VAL A 128 -6.59 25.25 -10.05
C VAL A 128 -5.64 24.17 -10.57
N THR A 129 -4.93 23.44 -9.70
CA THR A 129 -4.13 22.27 -10.13
C THR A 129 -5.00 21.21 -10.78
N ALA A 130 -6.16 20.87 -10.22
CA ALA A 130 -7.08 19.91 -10.84
C ALA A 130 -7.61 20.39 -12.20
N VAL A 131 -8.03 21.66 -12.30
CA VAL A 131 -8.54 22.25 -13.56
C VAL A 131 -7.46 22.26 -14.65
N VAL A 132 -6.22 22.58 -14.32
CA VAL A 132 -5.10 22.59 -15.29
C VAL A 132 -4.61 21.17 -15.59
N LEU A 133 -4.58 20.26 -14.62
CA LEU A 133 -4.08 18.91 -14.82
C LEU A 133 -4.97 18.09 -15.77
N PHE A 134 -6.30 18.29 -15.76
CA PHE A 134 -7.23 17.56 -16.63
C PHE A 134 -6.86 17.58 -18.13
N PRO A 135 -6.68 18.74 -18.81
CA PRO A 135 -6.27 18.77 -20.22
C PRO A 135 -4.85 18.22 -20.45
N PHE A 136 -3.92 18.35 -19.51
CA PHE A 136 -2.60 17.71 -19.63
C PHE A 136 -2.68 16.19 -19.57
N LEU A 137 -3.52 15.62 -18.69
CA LEU A 137 -3.77 14.18 -18.67
C LEU A 137 -4.37 13.70 -19.98
N LEU A 138 -5.41 14.38 -20.48
CA LEU A 138 -6.17 13.97 -21.66
C LEU A 138 -5.41 14.17 -22.98
N TYR A 139 -4.74 15.30 -23.18
CA TYR A 139 -4.15 15.70 -24.48
C TYR A 139 -2.63 15.65 -24.54
N VAL A 140 -1.93 15.35 -23.44
CA VAL A 140 -0.44 15.29 -23.42
C VAL A 140 0.08 13.96 -22.86
N ILE A 141 -0.42 13.51 -21.70
CA ILE A 141 0.10 12.33 -21.00
C ILE A 141 -0.56 11.03 -21.49
N PHE A 142 -1.87 11.06 -21.76
CA PHE A 142 -2.66 9.92 -22.22
C PHE A 142 -3.35 10.18 -23.57
N ALA A 143 -2.70 10.95 -24.45
CA ALA A 143 -3.20 11.36 -25.77
C ALA A 143 -3.39 10.21 -26.80
N ASP A 144 -3.02 8.96 -26.46
CA ASP A 144 -3.29 7.79 -27.29
C ASP A 144 -4.76 7.36 -27.13
N GLU A 145 -5.52 7.35 -28.23
CA GLU A 145 -6.92 6.90 -28.24
C GLU A 145 -7.10 5.46 -27.73
N LYS A 146 -6.05 4.62 -27.75
CA LYS A 146 -6.08 3.27 -27.15
C LYS A 146 -6.19 3.29 -25.62
N LEU A 147 -5.98 4.45 -24.98
CA LEU A 147 -6.09 4.66 -23.54
C LEU A 147 -7.39 5.40 -23.19
N ILE A 148 -7.72 6.46 -23.93
CA ILE A 148 -8.95 7.25 -23.75
C ILE A 148 -9.64 7.43 -25.12
N PRO A 149 -10.37 6.41 -25.62
CA PRO A 149 -10.93 6.45 -26.96
C PRO A 149 -12.04 7.50 -27.07
N SER A 150 -12.17 8.14 -28.24
CA SER A 150 -13.23 9.13 -28.49
C SER A 150 -14.64 8.57 -28.26
N LYS A 151 -14.85 7.29 -28.61
CA LYS A 151 -16.08 6.51 -28.39
C LYS A 151 -15.76 5.31 -27.48
N ILE A 152 -16.65 4.96 -26.55
CA ILE A 152 -16.51 3.75 -25.70
C ILE A 152 -17.53 2.69 -26.12
N GLU A 153 -17.06 1.47 -26.25
CA GLU A 153 -17.86 0.29 -26.58
C GLU A 153 -17.69 -0.78 -25.49
N MET A 154 -18.69 -0.82 -24.60
CA MET A 154 -18.77 -1.82 -23.52
C MET A 154 -19.36 -3.11 -24.09
N HIS A 155 -18.76 -4.26 -23.77
CA HIS A 155 -19.39 -5.56 -24.06
C HIS A 155 -20.77 -5.66 -23.37
N SER A 156 -21.80 -5.98 -24.14
CA SER A 156 -23.18 -6.09 -23.65
C SER A 156 -23.42 -7.46 -23.02
N LEU A 157 -23.63 -7.51 -21.69
CA LEU A 157 -24.03 -8.74 -21.00
C LEU A 157 -25.27 -9.40 -21.63
N PRO A 158 -25.35 -10.75 -21.61
CA PRO A 158 -26.62 -11.47 -21.74
C PRO A 158 -27.66 -10.97 -20.73
N GLU A 159 -28.95 -11.06 -21.07
CA GLU A 159 -30.01 -10.50 -20.23
C GLU A 159 -30.08 -11.16 -18.84
N GLU A 160 -29.83 -12.47 -18.76
CA GLU A 160 -29.73 -13.23 -17.51
C GLU A 160 -28.74 -12.62 -16.53
N ALA A 161 -27.54 -12.26 -17.00
CA ALA A 161 -26.49 -11.65 -16.18
C ALA A 161 -26.81 -10.20 -15.75
N ARG A 162 -27.76 -9.53 -16.42
CA ARG A 162 -28.33 -8.23 -15.97
C ARG A 162 -29.49 -8.42 -14.98
N ALA A 163 -30.17 -9.56 -15.03
CA ALA A 163 -31.30 -9.91 -14.18
C ALA A 163 -30.87 -10.55 -12.83
N GLN A 164 -29.63 -11.01 -12.71
CA GLN A 164 -29.05 -11.45 -11.43
C GLN A 164 -29.16 -10.35 -10.36
N ARG A 165 -29.42 -10.74 -9.11
CA ARG A 165 -29.54 -9.81 -7.96
C ARG A 165 -28.15 -9.32 -7.52
N PRO A 166 -28.03 -8.08 -7.00
CA PRO A 166 -26.75 -7.55 -6.55
C PRO A 166 -26.30 -8.25 -5.26
N VAL A 167 -25.06 -8.73 -5.21
CA VAL A 167 -24.51 -9.50 -4.08
C VAL A 167 -23.52 -8.67 -3.27
N ASN A 168 -23.65 -8.70 -1.95
CA ASN A 168 -22.80 -7.92 -1.05
C ASN A 168 -21.32 -8.36 -1.16
N PRO A 169 -20.39 -7.46 -1.56
CA PRO A 169 -18.99 -7.80 -1.80
C PRO A 169 -18.23 -8.17 -0.51
N ASN A 170 -18.76 -7.78 0.64
CA ASN A 170 -18.10 -7.93 1.93
C ASN A 170 -18.36 -9.31 2.55
N ILE A 171 -19.26 -10.11 1.95
CA ILE A 171 -19.50 -11.50 2.35
C ILE A 171 -18.30 -12.35 1.91
N PRO A 172 -17.76 -13.23 2.78
CA PRO A 172 -16.63 -14.09 2.42
C PRO A 172 -16.94 -15.00 1.23
N TYR A 173 -15.89 -15.48 0.56
CA TYR A 173 -15.91 -16.29 -0.67
C TYR A 173 -16.42 -15.58 -1.94
N VAL A 174 -17.29 -14.55 -1.86
CA VAL A 174 -17.81 -13.81 -3.02
C VAL A 174 -16.68 -13.21 -3.88
N GLN A 175 -15.76 -12.46 -3.27
CA GLN A 175 -14.63 -11.87 -4.01
C GLN A 175 -13.68 -12.94 -4.57
N HIS A 176 -13.45 -14.02 -3.83
CA HIS A 176 -12.56 -15.11 -4.25
C HIS A 176 -13.12 -15.90 -5.42
N GLN A 177 -14.44 -16.08 -5.55
CA GLN A 177 -15.02 -16.72 -6.75
C GLN A 177 -14.77 -15.86 -8.00
N VAL A 178 -14.88 -14.53 -7.90
CA VAL A 178 -14.55 -13.63 -9.01
C VAL A 178 -13.06 -13.72 -9.36
N GLU A 179 -12.17 -13.71 -8.38
CA GLU A 179 -10.71 -13.81 -8.59
C GLU A 179 -10.27 -15.20 -9.12
N ASP A 180 -10.83 -16.29 -8.60
CA ASP A 180 -10.61 -17.66 -9.07
C ASP A 180 -11.17 -17.89 -10.49
N ALA A 181 -12.19 -17.12 -10.91
CA ALA A 181 -12.76 -17.16 -12.27
C ALA A 181 -12.00 -16.26 -13.26
N GLU A 182 -11.56 -15.06 -12.84
CA GLU A 182 -10.68 -14.21 -13.66
C GLU A 182 -9.35 -14.92 -13.95
N SER A 183 -8.79 -15.63 -12.96
CA SER A 183 -7.59 -16.46 -13.10
C SER A 183 -7.74 -17.61 -14.11
N ALA A 184 -8.97 -18.01 -14.44
CA ALA A 184 -9.28 -19.10 -15.37
C ALA A 184 -9.71 -18.62 -16.77
N GLY A 185 -9.69 -17.30 -17.04
CA GLY A 185 -10.08 -16.72 -18.33
C GLY A 185 -11.59 -16.52 -18.54
N GLU A 186 -12.44 -17.26 -17.83
CA GLU A 186 -13.90 -17.19 -17.98
C GLU A 186 -14.55 -16.05 -17.16
N GLY A 187 -13.87 -15.51 -16.15
CA GLY A 187 -14.43 -14.56 -15.18
C GLY A 187 -14.85 -13.18 -15.69
N MET A 188 -14.67 -12.88 -16.99
CA MET A 188 -15.04 -11.58 -17.58
C MET A 188 -16.55 -11.31 -17.50
N THR A 189 -17.40 -12.33 -17.66
CA THR A 189 -18.86 -12.20 -17.57
C THR A 189 -19.33 -12.01 -16.13
N LEU A 190 -18.75 -12.75 -15.19
CA LEU A 190 -19.08 -12.72 -13.76
C LEU A 190 -18.69 -11.37 -13.12
N SER A 191 -17.48 -10.89 -13.41
CA SER A 191 -16.99 -9.58 -12.96
C SER A 191 -17.77 -8.41 -13.56
N LEU A 192 -18.21 -8.53 -14.82
CA LEU A 192 -19.06 -7.54 -15.46
C LEU A 192 -20.48 -7.51 -14.87
N ALA A 193 -21.10 -8.67 -14.62
CA ALA A 193 -22.38 -8.74 -13.91
C ALA A 193 -22.30 -8.05 -12.54
N TYR A 194 -21.19 -8.28 -11.82
CA TYR A 194 -20.92 -7.68 -10.52
C TYR A 194 -20.92 -6.14 -10.50
N ILE A 195 -20.56 -5.50 -11.62
CA ILE A 195 -20.49 -4.02 -11.73
C ILE A 195 -21.67 -3.41 -12.47
N MET A 196 -22.33 -4.15 -13.36
CA MET A 196 -23.58 -3.71 -13.97
C MET A 196 -24.78 -3.78 -12.99
N ASN A 197 -24.68 -4.59 -11.93
CA ASN A 197 -25.61 -4.53 -10.80
C ASN A 197 -24.86 -4.29 -9.46
N PRO A 198 -24.39 -3.06 -9.22
CA PRO A 198 -23.56 -2.76 -8.05
C PRO A 198 -24.39 -2.82 -6.77
N PHE A 199 -23.92 -3.59 -5.78
CA PHE A 199 -24.54 -3.67 -4.47
C PHE A 199 -24.63 -2.31 -3.78
N LEU A 200 -25.77 -2.05 -3.15
CA LEU A 200 -26.02 -0.84 -2.36
C LEU A 200 -26.96 -1.18 -1.19
N ASP A 201 -26.43 -1.22 0.03
CA ASP A 201 -27.28 -1.07 1.21
C ASP A 201 -27.71 0.40 1.34
N LYS A 202 -28.91 0.70 0.85
CA LYS A 202 -29.50 2.05 0.91
C LYS A 202 -29.65 2.56 2.35
N LYS A 203 -29.79 1.70 3.35
CA LYS A 203 -29.98 2.10 4.75
C LYS A 203 -28.66 2.50 5.39
N GLY A 204 -27.65 1.64 5.36
CA GLY A 204 -26.29 1.94 5.82
C GLY A 204 -25.66 3.09 5.03
N ALA A 205 -25.85 3.16 3.71
CA ALA A 205 -25.37 4.27 2.88
C ALA A 205 -25.94 5.62 3.33
N MET A 206 -27.25 5.72 3.54
CA MET A 206 -27.90 6.95 4.00
C MET A 206 -27.49 7.31 5.44
N PHE A 207 -27.45 6.32 6.34
CA PHE A 207 -27.07 6.50 7.74
C PHE A 207 -25.62 6.97 7.87
N GLY A 208 -24.69 6.33 7.17
CA GLY A 208 -23.28 6.71 7.12
C GLY A 208 -23.06 8.09 6.50
N ALA A 209 -23.74 8.41 5.38
CA ALA A 209 -23.64 9.73 4.76
C ALA A 209 -24.13 10.86 5.68
N LEU A 210 -25.22 10.63 6.45
CA LEU A 210 -25.70 11.57 7.46
C LEU A 210 -24.71 11.72 8.62
N ILE A 211 -24.17 10.61 9.14
CA ILE A 211 -23.14 10.64 10.20
C ILE A 211 -21.89 11.39 9.74
N MET A 212 -21.36 11.09 8.55
CA MET A 212 -20.17 11.78 8.01
C MET A 212 -20.43 13.27 7.84
N SER A 213 -21.57 13.65 7.26
CA SER A 213 -21.94 15.06 7.06
C SER A 213 -22.04 15.80 8.40
N ALA A 214 -22.76 15.26 9.37
CA ALA A 214 -22.89 15.83 10.71
C ALA A 214 -21.53 15.90 11.43
N THR A 215 -20.68 14.87 11.28
CA THR A 215 -19.35 14.80 11.87
C THR A 215 -18.43 15.88 11.30
N LEU A 216 -18.32 16.00 9.97
CA LEU A 216 -17.46 17.00 9.32
C LEU A 216 -17.92 18.43 9.61
N ILE A 217 -19.24 18.69 9.58
CA ILE A 217 -19.82 20.00 9.93
C ILE A 217 -19.50 20.35 11.40
N THR A 218 -19.71 19.42 12.33
CA THR A 218 -19.46 19.65 13.76
C THR A 218 -17.98 19.83 14.06
N VAL A 219 -17.11 19.05 13.41
CA VAL A 219 -15.64 19.20 13.48
C VAL A 219 -15.20 20.58 13.00
N LEU A 220 -15.69 21.04 11.85
CA LEU A 220 -15.34 22.34 11.28
C LEU A 220 -15.87 23.49 12.16
N ALA A 221 -17.11 23.38 12.65
CA ALA A 221 -17.73 24.38 13.50
C ALA A 221 -17.02 24.53 14.85
N LEU A 222 -16.75 23.43 15.56
CA LEU A 222 -16.05 23.48 16.85
C LEU A 222 -14.61 23.97 16.70
N ASN A 223 -13.88 23.51 15.67
CA ASN A 223 -12.50 23.97 15.45
C ASN A 223 -12.43 25.46 15.05
N ALA A 224 -13.42 25.99 14.34
CA ALA A 224 -13.54 27.43 14.13
C ALA A 224 -13.81 28.18 15.45
N ALA A 225 -14.77 27.68 16.24
CA ALA A 225 -15.32 28.33 17.43
C ALA A 225 -14.44 28.27 18.69
N SER A 226 -13.47 27.35 18.80
CA SER A 226 -12.65 27.11 20.02
C SER A 226 -11.61 28.22 20.33
N ALA A 227 -11.96 29.48 20.11
CA ALA A 227 -11.06 30.65 20.19
C ALA A 227 -10.87 31.24 21.60
N GLY A 228 -11.04 30.45 22.67
CA GLY A 228 -10.89 30.95 24.05
C GLY A 228 -11.36 30.01 25.16
N SER A 229 -12.29 29.09 24.88
CA SER A 229 -12.52 27.91 25.73
C SER A 229 -11.47 26.83 25.41
N GLY A 230 -11.01 26.10 26.42
CA GLY A 230 -9.89 25.16 26.30
C GLY A 230 -10.04 24.12 25.19
N GLU A 231 -8.91 23.70 24.63
CA GLU A 231 -8.82 22.81 23.46
C GLU A 231 -9.62 21.52 23.65
N HIS A 232 -10.81 21.44 23.04
CA HIS A 232 -11.55 20.19 22.91
C HIS A 232 -10.93 19.36 21.77
N PRO A 233 -10.28 18.21 22.05
CA PRO A 233 -9.62 17.43 21.02
C PRO A 233 -10.62 16.95 19.98
N VAL A 234 -10.35 17.18 18.69
CA VAL A 234 -11.30 16.96 17.58
C VAL A 234 -11.88 15.53 17.54
N PHE A 235 -11.17 14.55 18.12
CA PHE A 235 -11.68 13.17 18.25
C PHE A 235 -12.92 13.05 19.16
N TRP A 236 -13.25 14.05 19.99
CA TRP A 236 -14.48 14.07 20.80
C TRP A 236 -15.75 14.09 19.94
N VAL A 237 -15.66 14.51 18.67
CA VAL A 237 -16.76 14.42 17.70
C VAL A 237 -16.73 13.08 16.97
N THR A 238 -15.56 12.71 16.43
CA THR A 238 -15.45 11.55 15.53
C THR A 238 -15.55 10.22 16.26
N LEU A 239 -15.11 10.12 17.52
CA LEU A 239 -15.17 8.89 18.31
C LEU A 239 -16.61 8.47 18.63
N PRO A 240 -17.49 9.33 19.21
CA PRO A 240 -18.90 9.00 19.36
C PRO A 240 -19.59 8.69 18.02
N ALA A 241 -19.31 9.45 16.96
CA ALA A 241 -19.87 9.21 15.63
C ALA A 241 -19.49 7.82 15.07
N ALA A 242 -18.22 7.44 15.19
CA ALA A 242 -17.73 6.12 14.79
C ALA A 242 -18.29 5.00 15.69
N THR A 243 -18.45 5.24 17.00
CA THR A 243 -19.10 4.29 17.92
C THR A 243 -20.57 4.06 17.56
N VAL A 244 -21.33 5.12 17.24
CA VAL A 244 -22.72 5.01 16.77
C VAL A 244 -22.79 4.24 15.45
N MET A 245 -21.87 4.49 14.51
CA MET A 245 -21.82 3.76 13.25
C MET A 245 -21.43 2.28 13.45
N PHE A 246 -20.45 1.98 14.30
CA PHE A 246 -20.06 0.61 14.65
C PHE A 246 -21.20 -0.17 15.31
N CYS A 247 -21.95 0.46 16.22
CA CYS A 247 -23.15 -0.13 16.81
C CYS A 247 -24.27 -0.39 15.78
N TRP A 248 -24.42 0.51 14.80
CA TRP A 248 -25.33 0.30 13.67
C TRP A 248 -24.89 -0.86 12.79
N ASP A 249 -23.62 -0.92 12.39
CA ASP A 249 -23.09 -1.97 11.50
C ASP A 249 -23.15 -3.36 12.15
N LEU A 250 -22.89 -3.44 13.47
CA LEU A 250 -23.14 -4.64 14.27
C LEU A 250 -24.64 -5.00 14.31
N GLY A 251 -25.52 -4.04 14.62
CA GLY A 251 -26.97 -4.29 14.70
C GLY A 251 -27.57 -4.73 13.37
N PHE A 252 -27.16 -4.08 12.28
CA PHE A 252 -27.58 -4.40 10.92
C PHE A 252 -27.08 -5.79 10.48
N GLY A 253 -25.81 -6.11 10.74
CA GLY A 253 -25.27 -7.45 10.51
C GLY A 253 -26.01 -8.51 11.32
N TRP A 254 -26.24 -8.26 12.61
CA TRP A 254 -26.98 -9.18 13.48
C TRP A 254 -28.40 -9.47 13.00
N LEU A 255 -29.11 -8.48 12.48
CA LEU A 255 -30.45 -8.64 11.91
C LEU A 255 -30.43 -9.52 10.63
N HIS A 256 -29.52 -9.24 9.70
CA HIS A 256 -29.44 -9.94 8.41
C HIS A 256 -28.60 -11.23 8.44
N ARG A 257 -28.04 -11.62 9.60
CA ARG A 257 -27.09 -12.74 9.76
C ARG A 257 -27.53 -14.10 9.20
N LYS A 258 -28.84 -14.32 9.01
CA LYS A 258 -29.35 -15.55 8.37
C LYS A 258 -29.09 -15.54 6.86
N GLU A 259 -29.38 -14.43 6.21
CA GLU A 259 -29.20 -14.21 4.78
C GLU A 259 -27.71 -14.16 4.39
N THR A 260 -26.89 -13.43 5.16
CA THR A 260 -25.45 -13.35 4.90
C THR A 260 -24.74 -14.71 5.05
N ARG A 261 -25.10 -15.50 6.06
CA ARG A 261 -24.57 -16.88 6.24
C ARG A 261 -25.08 -17.85 5.18
N GLN A 262 -26.34 -17.74 4.75
CA GLN A 262 -26.86 -18.55 3.63
C GLN A 262 -26.12 -18.24 2.34
N THR A 263 -25.85 -16.95 2.08
CA THR A 263 -25.06 -16.48 0.92
C THR A 263 -23.62 -16.97 1.00
N ALA A 264 -22.93 -16.81 2.13
CA ALA A 264 -21.58 -17.33 2.33
C ALA A 264 -21.49 -18.86 2.14
N ALA A 265 -22.46 -19.61 2.68
CA ALA A 265 -22.54 -21.06 2.52
C ALA A 265 -22.87 -21.49 1.09
N HIS A 266 -23.53 -20.66 0.28
CA HIS A 266 -23.70 -20.88 -1.16
C HIS A 266 -22.36 -20.77 -1.89
N TYR A 267 -21.72 -19.60 -1.80
CA TYR A 267 -20.47 -19.32 -2.50
C TYR A 267 -19.31 -20.23 -2.07
N ARG A 268 -19.26 -20.62 -0.79
CA ARG A 268 -18.30 -21.63 -0.32
C ARG A 268 -18.47 -22.96 -1.08
N ARG A 269 -19.70 -23.46 -1.23
CA ARG A 269 -19.99 -24.72 -1.95
C ARG A 269 -19.68 -24.63 -3.44
N GLU A 270 -19.93 -23.49 -4.07
CA GLU A 270 -19.57 -23.28 -5.48
C GLU A 270 -18.04 -23.26 -5.67
N MET A 271 -17.32 -22.57 -4.79
CA MET A 271 -15.85 -22.55 -4.79
C MET A 271 -15.27 -23.94 -4.50
N GLU A 272 -15.86 -24.71 -3.57
CA GLU A 272 -15.49 -26.11 -3.30
C GLU A 272 -15.73 -27.03 -4.51
N ARG A 273 -16.86 -26.87 -5.21
CA ARG A 273 -17.17 -27.61 -6.45
C ARG A 273 -16.19 -27.29 -7.57
N ALA A 274 -16.00 -26.00 -7.88
CA ALA A 274 -15.08 -25.56 -8.93
C ALA A 274 -13.63 -26.02 -8.67
N ARG A 275 -13.20 -26.06 -7.40
CA ARG A 275 -11.90 -26.61 -7.00
C ARG A 275 -11.83 -28.13 -7.13
N ALA A 276 -12.90 -28.86 -6.79
CA ALA A 276 -12.98 -30.30 -6.98
C ALA A 276 -13.03 -30.70 -8.48
N GLU A 277 -13.69 -29.91 -9.31
CA GLU A 277 -13.74 -30.07 -10.77
C GLU A 277 -12.35 -29.81 -11.38
N ARG A 278 -11.70 -28.69 -11.05
CA ARG A 278 -10.30 -28.41 -11.45
C ARG A 278 -9.34 -29.52 -11.01
N ALA A 279 -9.50 -30.07 -9.81
CA ALA A 279 -8.69 -31.18 -9.32
C ALA A 279 -8.94 -32.49 -10.09
N ARG A 280 -10.19 -32.79 -10.47
CA ARG A 280 -10.52 -33.94 -11.33
C ARG A 280 -9.88 -33.81 -12.70
N PHE A 281 -10.08 -32.68 -13.38
CA PHE A 281 -9.46 -32.41 -14.70
C PHE A 281 -7.94 -32.51 -14.64
N ALA A 282 -7.28 -32.02 -13.58
CA ALA A 282 -5.84 -32.13 -13.42
C ALA A 282 -5.36 -33.59 -13.26
N VAL A 283 -6.09 -34.44 -12.54
CA VAL A 283 -5.79 -35.87 -12.39
C VAL A 283 -6.03 -36.63 -13.70
N GLU A 284 -7.10 -36.30 -14.44
CA GLU A 284 -7.44 -36.89 -15.74
C GLU A 284 -6.40 -36.55 -16.82
N TYR A 285 -5.94 -35.29 -16.87
CA TYR A 285 -4.84 -34.88 -17.75
C TYR A 285 -3.51 -35.55 -17.40
N ALA A 286 -3.22 -35.73 -16.10
CA ALA A 286 -2.02 -36.43 -15.66
C ALA A 286 -2.06 -37.92 -16.06
N GLY A 287 -3.21 -38.58 -15.93
CA GLY A 287 -3.40 -39.98 -16.35
C GLY A 287 -3.23 -40.18 -17.86
N THR A 288 -3.91 -39.37 -18.68
CA THR A 288 -3.80 -39.44 -20.15
C THR A 288 -2.40 -39.08 -20.68
N SER A 289 -1.53 -38.49 -19.87
CA SER A 289 -0.13 -38.21 -20.20
C SER A 289 0.81 -39.40 -20.02
N GLN A 290 0.38 -40.50 -19.38
CA GLN A 290 1.15 -41.75 -19.27
C GLN A 290 0.76 -42.81 -20.31
N ASP A 291 -0.36 -42.64 -21.01
CA ASP A 291 -1.01 -43.67 -21.84
C ASP A 291 -0.72 -43.50 -23.35
N LYS A 292 0.48 -43.01 -23.69
CA LYS A 292 0.95 -42.78 -25.07
C LYS A 292 2.41 -43.17 -25.25
N SER A 293 2.71 -44.45 -25.08
CA SER A 293 4.03 -45.02 -25.37
C SER A 293 3.98 -46.44 -25.94
N GLU A 294 3.29 -46.61 -27.08
CA GLU A 294 3.53 -47.62 -28.14
C GLU A 294 2.50 -47.42 -29.28
N PRO A 295 2.88 -47.69 -30.55
CA PRO A 295 2.61 -49.01 -31.12
C PRO A 295 3.79 -49.65 -31.88
N ASP A 296 3.60 -50.91 -32.28
CA ASP A 296 4.58 -51.86 -32.80
C ASP A 296 5.23 -51.60 -34.18
N THR A 297 6.20 -52.46 -34.47
CA THR A 297 7.25 -52.43 -35.51
C THR A 297 6.84 -52.82 -36.96
N ASP A 298 7.82 -52.68 -37.86
CA ASP A 298 8.02 -53.39 -39.14
C ASP A 298 7.22 -52.99 -40.41
N THR A 299 7.84 -52.17 -41.27
CA THR A 299 8.06 -52.53 -42.69
C THR A 299 9.35 -51.87 -43.23
N VAL A 300 9.86 -52.32 -44.39
CA VAL A 300 11.30 -52.29 -44.74
C VAL A 300 11.60 -51.66 -46.11
N ILE A 301 12.59 -50.75 -46.14
CA ILE A 301 13.43 -50.25 -47.27
C ILE A 301 12.73 -49.63 -48.51
N GLY A 302 13.17 -48.41 -48.85
CA GLY A 302 13.04 -47.77 -50.17
C GLY A 302 14.11 -46.69 -50.35
N LEU A 303 14.71 -46.57 -51.56
CA LEU A 303 15.89 -45.74 -51.83
C LEU A 303 15.62 -44.60 -52.83
N ALA A 304 16.37 -43.50 -52.66
CA ALA A 304 16.69 -42.49 -53.68
C ALA A 304 15.51 -41.59 -54.16
N ASP A 305 15.72 -40.43 -54.80
CA ASP A 305 16.96 -39.70 -55.10
C ASP A 305 16.71 -38.19 -55.36
N ASN A 306 17.73 -37.33 -55.20
CA ASN A 306 17.90 -35.99 -55.83
C ASN A 306 16.81 -34.89 -55.65
N GLN A 307 17.05 -33.56 -55.76
CA GLN A 307 18.28 -32.75 -55.91
C GLN A 307 18.02 -31.28 -55.45
N ALA A 308 19.11 -30.54 -55.17
CA ALA A 308 19.41 -29.09 -55.36
C ALA A 308 18.26 -28.03 -55.46
N SER A 309 18.37 -26.78 -54.96
CA SER A 309 19.46 -25.98 -54.35
C SER A 309 18.85 -25.03 -53.27
N GLU A 310 19.51 -24.09 -52.57
CA GLU A 310 20.89 -23.53 -52.55
C GLU A 310 21.13 -22.84 -51.17
N ASP A 311 22.38 -22.73 -50.72
CA ASP A 311 23.08 -21.64 -50.00
C ASP A 311 22.28 -20.57 -49.19
N TYR A 312 22.74 -19.97 -48.06
CA TYR A 312 23.92 -20.13 -47.18
C TYR A 312 23.69 -19.23 -45.92
N ASP A 313 24.31 -19.38 -44.74
CA ASP A 313 25.23 -20.40 -44.23
C ASP A 313 25.15 -20.56 -42.67
N GLN A 314 26.00 -21.47 -42.17
CA GLN A 314 26.33 -21.97 -40.83
C GLN A 314 26.84 -20.93 -39.80
N THR A 315 26.78 -21.07 -38.46
CA THR A 315 26.81 -22.18 -37.45
C THR A 315 28.18 -22.77 -37.08
N HIS A 316 28.38 -23.00 -35.77
CA HIS A 316 29.04 -24.15 -35.09
C HIS A 316 28.62 -24.10 -33.60
N GLY A 317 28.59 -25.14 -32.75
CA GLY A 317 28.89 -26.59 -32.81
C GLY A 317 29.36 -27.10 -31.42
N ILE A 318 29.24 -28.37 -30.96
CA ILE A 318 28.62 -29.61 -31.48
C ILE A 318 28.18 -30.51 -30.27
N SER A 319 27.08 -31.28 -30.46
CA SER A 319 26.64 -32.59 -29.91
C SER A 319 27.67 -33.60 -29.30
N LEU A 320 27.39 -34.74 -28.62
CA LEU A 320 26.18 -35.42 -28.03
C LEU A 320 26.57 -36.71 -27.21
N THR A 321 25.99 -36.93 -26.00
CA THR A 321 25.60 -38.27 -25.38
C THR A 321 26.62 -39.45 -25.19
N PRO A 322 26.27 -40.61 -24.57
CA PRO A 322 25.65 -40.86 -23.23
C PRO A 322 26.24 -42.07 -22.42
N LEU A 323 25.54 -42.43 -21.31
CA LEU A 323 25.45 -43.75 -20.63
C LEU A 323 26.63 -44.29 -19.76
N GLN A 324 26.35 -44.51 -18.47
CA GLN A 324 25.99 -45.86 -17.96
C GLN A 324 25.30 -45.82 -16.56
N THR A 325 24.81 -46.96 -16.08
CA THR A 325 23.84 -47.12 -14.97
C THR A 325 24.36 -47.92 -13.78
N SER A 326 23.94 -47.59 -12.56
CA SER A 326 23.92 -48.51 -11.41
C SER A 326 22.88 -48.09 -10.36
N ASN A 327 22.21 -49.06 -9.73
CA ASN A 327 21.18 -48.83 -8.71
C ASN A 327 21.77 -48.43 -7.34
N ASP A 328 21.01 -47.68 -6.53
CA ASP A 328 20.45 -48.20 -5.27
C ASP A 328 19.49 -47.20 -4.57
N GLN A 329 18.66 -47.71 -3.65
CA GLN A 329 17.68 -46.96 -2.83
C GLN A 329 18.16 -46.87 -1.35
N PRO A 330 17.43 -46.16 -0.45
CA PRO A 330 17.02 -44.75 -0.52
C PRO A 330 17.32 -44.00 0.81
N ASN A 331 17.23 -42.66 0.86
CA ASN A 331 16.60 -41.95 2.02
C ASN A 331 16.52 -40.40 1.94
N SER A 332 15.56 -39.88 2.71
CA SER A 332 15.49 -38.56 3.36
C SER A 332 15.78 -37.25 2.58
N HIS A 333 14.69 -36.51 2.35
CA HIS A 333 14.55 -35.04 2.45
C HIS A 333 15.76 -34.12 2.16
N SER A 334 15.68 -33.38 1.05
CA SER A 334 16.25 -32.02 0.96
C SER A 334 15.29 -31.07 0.23
N ILE A 335 15.38 -29.76 0.54
CA ILE A 335 14.46 -28.73 0.05
C ILE A 335 15.01 -28.13 -1.26
N PRO A 336 14.22 -28.04 -2.35
CA PRO A 336 14.70 -27.46 -3.60
C PRO A 336 14.93 -25.94 -3.47
N LYS A 337 16.20 -25.52 -3.48
CA LYS A 337 16.58 -24.12 -3.66
C LYS A 337 16.51 -23.75 -5.14
N VAL A 338 15.47 -23.04 -5.54
CA VAL A 338 15.45 -22.34 -6.84
C VAL A 338 16.30 -21.09 -6.72
N ILE A 339 17.29 -20.93 -7.60
CA ILE A 339 18.06 -19.70 -7.79
C ILE A 339 17.70 -19.12 -9.16
N LEU A 340 17.24 -17.87 -9.17
CA LEU A 340 17.03 -17.11 -10.40
C LEU A 340 18.38 -16.69 -11.00
N SER A 341 18.61 -17.06 -12.25
CA SER A 341 19.60 -16.41 -13.11
C SER A 341 19.01 -15.11 -13.67
N ASN A 342 19.79 -14.05 -13.70
CA ASN A 342 19.52 -12.86 -14.51
C ASN A 342 20.84 -12.25 -14.99
N THR A 343 20.85 -11.70 -16.20
CA THR A 343 22.08 -11.54 -17.00
C THR A 343 22.49 -10.08 -17.12
N ALA A 344 23.64 -9.72 -16.53
CA ALA A 344 24.40 -8.51 -16.85
C ALA A 344 25.87 -8.73 -16.47
N GLY A 345 26.80 -8.41 -17.37
CA GLY A 345 28.19 -8.88 -17.28
C GLY A 345 29.04 -8.25 -16.19
N ASN A 346 29.63 -9.10 -15.33
CA ASN A 346 31.06 -9.09 -15.01
C ASN A 346 31.45 -10.47 -14.42
N SER A 347 32.66 -10.95 -14.70
CA SER A 347 33.07 -12.32 -14.39
C SER A 347 33.21 -12.59 -12.88
N PRO A 348 32.83 -13.79 -12.39
CA PRO A 348 32.84 -14.10 -10.96
C PRO A 348 34.26 -14.41 -10.43
N VAL A 349 34.55 -13.91 -9.22
CA VAL A 349 35.76 -14.26 -8.46
C VAL A 349 35.44 -15.41 -7.50
N ILE A 350 36.24 -16.47 -7.54
CA ILE A 350 36.11 -17.64 -6.64
C ILE A 350 36.99 -17.43 -5.41
N ILE A 351 36.38 -17.33 -4.21
CA ILE A 351 37.08 -17.46 -2.92
C ILE A 351 36.29 -18.37 -2.01
N SER A 352 36.84 -19.55 -1.72
CA SER A 352 36.26 -20.54 -0.80
C SER A 352 36.64 -20.20 0.65
N GLY A 353 35.65 -19.88 1.49
CA GLY A 353 35.86 -19.65 2.92
C GLY A 353 35.84 -20.94 3.74
N SER A 354 37.00 -21.51 4.06
CA SER A 354 37.16 -22.64 4.98
C SER A 354 37.12 -22.20 6.45
N LEU A 355 36.63 -23.06 7.36
CA LEU A 355 36.65 -22.80 8.80
C LEU A 355 38.10 -22.71 9.35
N PRO A 356 38.36 -21.87 10.37
CA PRO A 356 39.67 -21.75 10.99
C PRO A 356 39.99 -22.93 11.96
N GLN A 357 41.26 -23.30 12.03
CA GLN A 357 41.83 -24.17 13.07
C GLN A 357 42.93 -23.44 13.86
N SER A 358 43.25 -23.94 15.06
CA SER A 358 44.24 -23.34 15.98
C SER A 358 45.70 -23.42 15.47
N PRO A 359 46.58 -22.51 15.92
CA PRO A 359 47.97 -22.40 15.45
C PRO A 359 48.93 -23.42 16.09
N LYS A 360 50.15 -23.54 15.54
CA LYS A 360 51.24 -24.41 16.02
C LYS A 360 52.55 -23.66 16.33
N SER A 361 53.06 -23.86 17.55
CA SER A 361 54.47 -24.00 17.97
C SER A 361 55.62 -23.10 17.42
N GLY A 362 56.25 -22.36 18.34
CA GLY A 362 57.70 -22.10 18.39
C GLY A 362 58.26 -20.94 17.54
N PRO A 363 59.46 -20.37 17.87
CA PRO A 363 60.51 -20.92 18.75
C PRO A 363 60.93 -20.05 19.97
N SER A 364 61.82 -20.60 20.82
CA SER A 364 62.56 -19.96 21.95
C SER A 364 63.97 -19.49 21.48
N PRO A 365 64.95 -19.00 22.30
CA PRO A 365 65.16 -19.03 23.77
C PRO A 365 65.60 -17.61 24.34
N PRO A 366 66.32 -17.41 25.48
CA PRO A 366 66.74 -18.30 26.57
C PRO A 366 66.42 -17.84 28.03
N SER A 367 66.92 -18.66 28.96
CA SER A 367 66.88 -18.67 30.43
C SER A 367 67.24 -17.40 31.23
N ASP A 368 66.72 -17.31 32.46
CA ASP A 368 67.59 -17.30 33.67
C ASP A 368 66.85 -17.75 34.97
N GLN A 369 67.52 -17.76 36.13
CA GLN A 369 67.07 -18.38 37.41
C GLN A 369 67.22 -17.39 38.61
N ASN A 370 66.75 -17.61 39.86
CA ASN A 370 66.19 -18.79 40.55
C ASN A 370 64.86 -18.40 41.29
N THR A 371 64.38 -18.79 42.49
CA THR A 371 64.91 -19.50 43.69
C THR A 371 63.73 -20.18 44.48
N LEU A 372 63.97 -20.68 45.69
CA LEU A 372 63.06 -21.55 46.48
C LEU A 372 61.96 -20.84 47.32
N HIS A 373 60.74 -21.39 47.28
CA HIS A 373 59.91 -22.04 48.35
C HIS A 373 60.06 -21.71 49.86
N PRO A 374 59.11 -22.12 50.77
CA PRO A 374 57.86 -22.91 50.59
C PRO A 374 56.56 -22.30 51.23
N GLY A 375 55.38 -22.92 51.04
CA GLY A 375 54.15 -22.49 51.75
C GLY A 375 52.78 -23.14 51.46
N ALA A 376 52.62 -24.46 51.67
CA ALA A 376 51.37 -25.21 51.99
C ALA A 376 50.11 -25.21 51.05
N LEU A 377 49.58 -26.43 50.81
CA LEU A 377 48.20 -26.84 50.41
C LEU A 377 47.60 -26.31 49.07
N SER A 378 46.76 -27.06 48.32
CA SER A 378 46.19 -28.41 48.53
C SER A 378 45.74 -29.11 47.23
N THR A 379 46.10 -30.40 47.09
CA THR A 379 45.36 -31.51 46.44
C THR A 379 44.81 -31.38 44.99
N LEU A 380 45.66 -31.80 44.05
CA LEU A 380 45.44 -32.81 42.98
C LEU A 380 44.49 -34.00 43.34
N PRO A 381 44.15 -34.95 42.42
CA PRO A 381 43.94 -34.88 40.96
C PRO A 381 42.70 -35.71 40.47
N SER A 382 42.54 -35.88 39.15
CA SER A 382 41.65 -36.89 38.53
C SER A 382 42.34 -38.26 38.34
N PRO A 383 41.59 -39.38 38.41
CA PRO A 383 41.99 -40.64 37.76
C PRO A 383 40.90 -41.35 36.94
N GLN A 384 41.30 -41.80 35.74
CA GLN A 384 41.08 -43.09 35.04
C GLN A 384 39.77 -43.92 35.17
N MET A 385 39.45 -44.66 34.09
CA MET A 385 38.39 -45.67 34.02
C MET A 385 38.83 -47.03 34.58
N GLU A 386 37.92 -47.73 35.27
CA GLU A 386 37.87 -49.19 35.36
C GLU A 386 36.46 -49.70 34.98
N PRO A 387 36.31 -50.92 34.42
CA PRO A 387 35.02 -51.42 33.95
C PRO A 387 34.47 -52.56 34.84
N GLU A 388 33.45 -52.30 35.68
CA GLU A 388 32.67 -53.40 36.25
C GLU A 388 31.23 -53.06 36.67
N LYS A 389 30.43 -54.14 36.73
CA LYS A 389 29.10 -54.31 37.33
C LYS A 389 27.87 -53.76 36.59
N LEU A 390 26.82 -54.57 36.74
CA LEU A 390 25.52 -54.54 36.08
C LEU A 390 24.47 -53.93 37.04
N GLU A 391 23.22 -53.81 36.56
CA GLU A 391 22.03 -53.34 37.28
C GLU A 391 21.94 -51.81 37.51
N ALA A 392 20.80 -51.14 37.38
CA ALA A 392 19.47 -51.59 36.95
C ALA A 392 18.82 -50.56 35.99
N ALA A 393 18.04 -51.04 35.03
CA ALA A 393 17.37 -50.18 34.05
C ALA A 393 16.20 -49.40 34.68
N ARG A 394 16.26 -48.06 34.62
CA ARG A 394 15.05 -47.22 34.73
C ARG A 394 14.46 -47.05 33.33
N PRO A 395 13.19 -47.43 33.09
CA PRO A 395 12.56 -47.22 31.78
C PRO A 395 12.31 -45.73 31.56
N MET A 396 13.01 -45.14 30.58
CA MET A 396 12.77 -43.78 30.10
C MET A 396 11.40 -43.73 29.42
N LYS A 397 10.40 -43.18 30.11
CA LYS A 397 9.02 -43.03 29.59
C LYS A 397 8.73 -41.58 29.18
N THR A 398 8.01 -41.46 28.06
CA THR A 398 7.09 -40.36 27.72
C THR A 398 7.64 -38.93 27.72
N GLU A 399 8.57 -38.63 26.80
CA GLU A 399 8.72 -37.28 26.20
C GLU A 399 7.98 -37.09 24.84
N PRO A 400 7.76 -38.12 23.98
CA PRO A 400 7.08 -37.92 22.70
C PRO A 400 5.63 -37.44 22.81
N GLU A 401 4.89 -37.92 23.82
CA GLU A 401 3.47 -37.61 23.98
C GLU A 401 3.24 -36.14 24.35
N GLU A 402 4.01 -35.60 25.29
CA GLU A 402 3.82 -34.24 25.82
C GLU A 402 4.09 -33.15 24.75
N ARG A 403 5.07 -33.38 23.87
CA ARG A 403 5.28 -32.51 22.70
C ARG A 403 4.17 -32.64 21.66
N SER A 404 3.54 -33.81 21.55
CA SER A 404 2.41 -34.04 20.64
C SER A 404 1.10 -33.43 21.17
N THR A 405 0.84 -33.48 22.48
CA THR A 405 -0.37 -32.92 23.09
C THR A 405 -0.35 -31.40 23.01
N LEU A 406 0.77 -30.74 23.37
CA LEU A 406 0.95 -29.29 23.24
C LEU A 406 0.76 -28.81 21.79
N LEU A 407 1.31 -29.52 20.81
CA LEU A 407 1.06 -29.23 19.39
C LEU A 407 -0.41 -29.46 19.01
N SER A 408 -1.09 -30.47 19.57
CA SER A 408 -2.52 -30.68 19.37
C SER A 408 -3.37 -29.54 19.95
N GLU A 409 -2.99 -29.01 21.10
CA GLU A 409 -3.71 -27.96 21.82
C GLU A 409 -3.54 -26.60 21.18
N ALA A 410 -2.31 -26.26 20.78
CA ALA A 410 -2.08 -25.10 19.90
C ALA A 410 -2.92 -25.21 18.63
N ARG A 411 -2.94 -26.36 17.96
CA ARG A 411 -3.71 -26.60 16.71
C ARG A 411 -5.22 -26.53 16.93
N LYS A 412 -5.74 -27.03 18.06
CA LYS A 412 -7.15 -26.84 18.49
C LYS A 412 -7.47 -25.37 18.74
N GLY A 413 -6.56 -24.63 19.39
CA GLY A 413 -6.68 -23.18 19.63
C GLY A 413 -6.76 -22.38 18.33
N TYR A 414 -5.81 -22.58 17.41
CA TYR A 414 -5.84 -21.95 16.09
C TYR A 414 -7.11 -22.29 15.30
N ALA A 415 -7.53 -23.57 15.27
CA ALA A 415 -8.76 -24.00 14.60
C ALA A 415 -10.04 -23.45 15.27
N SER A 416 -9.99 -23.05 16.55
CA SER A 416 -11.08 -22.36 17.24
C SER A 416 -11.14 -20.88 16.85
N LEU A 417 -9.98 -20.20 16.84
CA LEU A 417 -9.85 -18.80 16.41
C LEU A 417 -10.23 -18.61 14.93
N GLU A 418 -9.83 -19.52 14.06
CA GLU A 418 -10.22 -19.53 12.64
C GLU A 418 -11.74 -19.64 12.48
N LYS A 419 -12.39 -20.57 13.19
CA LYS A 419 -13.86 -20.72 13.18
C LYS A 419 -14.56 -19.47 13.73
N ALA A 420 -14.03 -18.84 14.77
CA ALA A 420 -14.56 -17.59 15.31
C ALA A 420 -14.41 -16.43 14.31
N TYR A 421 -13.27 -16.32 13.63
CA TYR A 421 -13.02 -15.31 12.60
C TYR A 421 -13.94 -15.48 11.39
N LEU A 422 -14.10 -16.70 10.87
CA LEU A 422 -15.05 -17.01 9.79
C LEU A 422 -16.50 -16.72 10.22
N TRP A 423 -16.89 -17.11 11.44
CA TRP A 423 -18.21 -16.79 11.99
C TRP A 423 -18.44 -15.28 12.07
N LEU A 424 -17.43 -14.49 12.43
CA LEU A 424 -17.52 -13.02 12.43
C LEU A 424 -17.67 -12.47 11.01
N GLN A 425 -16.89 -12.95 10.04
CA GLN A 425 -17.01 -12.53 8.63
C GLN A 425 -18.39 -12.84 8.04
N GLU A 426 -18.96 -14.00 8.31
CA GLU A 426 -20.30 -14.38 7.81
C GLU A 426 -21.44 -13.66 8.53
N THR A 427 -21.23 -13.18 9.75
CA THR A 427 -22.26 -12.54 10.60
C THR A 427 -22.25 -11.01 10.48
N PHE A 428 -21.06 -10.42 10.37
CA PHE A 428 -20.84 -8.98 10.33
C PHE A 428 -19.93 -8.58 9.15
N PRO A 429 -20.30 -8.94 7.90
CA PRO A 429 -19.42 -8.76 6.73
C PRO A 429 -18.96 -7.31 6.55
N THR A 430 -19.85 -6.32 6.75
CA THR A 430 -19.50 -4.90 6.73
C THR A 430 -18.43 -4.55 7.77
N VAL A 431 -18.66 -4.90 9.04
CA VAL A 431 -17.69 -4.61 10.13
C VAL A 431 -16.34 -5.28 9.86
N MET A 432 -16.34 -6.53 9.41
CA MET A 432 -15.09 -7.26 9.14
C MET A 432 -14.34 -6.72 7.92
N ALA A 433 -15.03 -6.24 6.87
CA ALA A 433 -14.39 -5.54 5.77
C ALA A 433 -13.81 -4.19 6.20
N VAL A 434 -14.54 -3.40 6.99
CA VAL A 434 -14.04 -2.11 7.53
C VAL A 434 -12.82 -2.34 8.43
N MET A 435 -12.86 -3.32 9.32
CA MET A 435 -11.73 -3.69 10.19
C MET A 435 -10.53 -4.23 9.42
N ALA A 436 -10.73 -4.91 8.29
CA ALA A 436 -9.64 -5.39 7.42
C ALA A 436 -8.99 -4.28 6.60
N HIS A 437 -9.71 -3.18 6.32
CA HIS A 437 -9.20 -2.03 5.57
C HIS A 437 -8.79 -0.83 6.44
N LEU A 438 -9.12 -0.82 7.73
CA LEU A 438 -8.67 0.22 8.66
C LEU A 438 -7.13 0.26 8.76
N PRO A 439 -6.50 1.44 8.68
CA PRO A 439 -5.05 1.59 8.67
C PRO A 439 -4.44 1.44 10.09
N PHE A 440 -4.69 0.33 10.78
CA PHE A 440 -4.16 0.08 12.13
C PHE A 440 -2.63 0.15 12.19
N ALA A 441 -1.94 -0.28 11.12
CA ALA A 441 -0.48 -0.19 10.98
C ALA A 441 0.06 1.26 11.01
N LEU A 442 -0.77 2.26 10.71
CA LEU A 442 -0.37 3.68 10.77
C LEU A 442 -0.04 4.13 12.20
N VAL A 443 -0.61 3.52 13.23
CA VAL A 443 -0.32 3.88 14.64
C VAL A 443 1.11 3.52 15.05
N PRO A 444 1.57 2.24 14.98
CA PRO A 444 2.96 1.91 15.29
C PRO A 444 3.94 2.52 14.28
N PHE A 445 3.56 2.67 13.00
CA PHE A 445 4.39 3.37 12.01
C PHE A 445 4.62 4.84 12.38
N ALA A 446 3.56 5.59 12.70
CA ALA A 446 3.68 7.00 13.06
C ALA A 446 4.42 7.16 14.39
N PHE A 447 4.19 6.27 15.37
CA PHE A 447 4.96 6.24 16.62
C PHE A 447 6.45 6.01 16.38
N ALA A 448 6.81 5.01 15.56
CA ALA A 448 8.20 4.76 15.18
C ALA A 448 8.83 5.94 14.41
N MET A 449 8.07 6.61 13.55
CA MET A 449 8.52 7.83 12.87
C MET A 449 8.71 9.02 13.82
N PHE A 450 7.86 9.20 14.83
CA PHE A 450 8.11 10.18 15.87
C PHE A 450 9.39 9.85 16.67
N VAL A 451 9.63 8.59 17.03
CA VAL A 451 10.87 8.17 17.69
C VAL A 451 12.09 8.44 16.79
N LEU A 452 12.02 8.11 15.50
CA LEU A 452 13.11 8.35 14.54
C LEU A 452 13.40 9.85 14.38
N VAL A 453 12.38 10.70 14.21
CA VAL A 453 12.57 12.15 14.09
C VAL A 453 13.09 12.75 15.40
N GLN A 454 12.64 12.28 16.58
CA GLN A 454 13.20 12.73 17.86
C GLN A 454 14.65 12.26 18.08
N ALA A 455 15.06 11.14 17.48
CA ALA A 455 16.48 10.76 17.42
C ALA A 455 17.28 11.74 16.54
N LEU A 456 16.73 12.22 15.43
CA LEU A 456 17.36 13.28 14.62
C LEU A 456 17.42 14.64 15.36
N VAL A 457 16.38 15.01 16.12
CA VAL A 457 16.37 16.22 16.97
C VAL A 457 17.45 16.14 18.03
N SER A 458 17.48 15.06 18.84
CA SER A 458 18.46 14.88 19.92
C SER A 458 19.91 14.67 19.45
N LYS A 459 20.12 14.40 18.17
CA LYS A 459 21.45 14.40 17.51
C LYS A 459 21.78 15.72 16.79
N GLY A 460 20.92 16.74 16.86
CA GLY A 460 21.12 18.05 16.26
C GLY A 460 20.92 18.12 14.74
N TRP A 461 20.59 17.02 14.06
CA TRP A 461 20.40 16.99 12.60
C TRP A 461 19.28 17.91 12.12
N VAL A 462 18.19 18.01 12.88
CA VAL A 462 17.09 18.95 12.57
C VAL A 462 17.58 20.41 12.58
N ASN A 463 18.49 20.78 13.48
CA ASN A 463 19.04 22.13 13.55
C ASN A 463 20.00 22.40 12.37
N VAL A 464 20.77 21.40 11.93
CA VAL A 464 21.59 21.49 10.70
C VAL A 464 20.70 21.70 9.47
N PHE A 465 19.61 20.94 9.34
CA PHE A 465 18.66 21.11 8.24
C PHE A 465 17.92 22.45 8.30
N ALA A 466 17.55 22.92 9.49
CA ALA A 466 16.92 24.22 9.70
C ALA A 466 17.87 25.39 9.39
N TYR A 467 19.17 25.24 9.67
CA TYR A 467 20.21 26.21 9.30
C TYR A 467 20.44 26.24 7.78
N GLY A 468 20.45 25.08 7.12
CA GLY A 468 20.45 25.01 5.66
C GLY A 468 19.21 25.68 5.04
N TRP A 469 18.03 25.42 5.62
CA TRP A 469 16.77 26.04 5.20
C TRP A 469 16.72 27.55 5.44
N TYR A 470 17.29 28.04 6.55
CA TYR A 470 17.47 29.47 6.82
C TYR A 470 18.24 30.15 5.67
N HIS A 471 19.40 29.60 5.27
CA HIS A 471 20.20 30.19 4.20
C HIS A 471 19.52 30.09 2.83
N TRP A 472 18.82 28.98 2.54
CA TRP A 472 18.01 28.83 1.31
C TRP A 472 16.90 29.90 1.25
N SER A 473 16.12 30.04 2.33
CA SER A 473 14.99 30.97 2.43
C SER A 473 15.47 32.43 2.35
N LYS A 474 16.58 32.77 3.05
CA LYS A 474 17.20 34.10 3.02
C LYS A 474 17.82 34.46 1.66
N ARG A 475 18.27 33.47 0.87
CA ARG A 475 18.83 33.68 -0.48
C ARG A 475 17.78 33.74 -1.59
N THR A 476 16.68 33.01 -1.45
CA THR A 476 15.70 32.81 -2.54
C THR A 476 14.35 33.48 -2.31
N GLY A 477 14.11 33.99 -1.09
CA GLY A 477 12.87 34.69 -0.71
C GLY A 477 11.63 33.81 -0.80
N THR A 478 10.45 34.42 -0.64
CA THR A 478 9.15 33.73 -0.63
C THR A 478 8.98 32.71 -1.77
N VAL A 479 9.39 33.06 -2.99
CA VAL A 479 9.18 32.22 -4.18
C VAL A 479 10.02 30.95 -4.12
N GLY A 480 11.29 31.06 -3.74
CA GLY A 480 12.16 29.90 -3.57
C GLY A 480 11.90 29.10 -2.28
N SER A 481 11.36 29.73 -1.24
CA SER A 481 10.89 29.02 -0.05
C SER A 481 9.62 28.20 -0.34
N ILE A 482 8.70 28.71 -1.16
CA ILE A 482 7.57 27.93 -1.68
C ILE A 482 8.08 26.81 -2.59
N GLY A 483 8.72 27.13 -3.72
CA GLY A 483 9.17 26.13 -4.69
C GLY A 483 10.11 25.08 -4.10
N GLY A 484 11.04 25.50 -3.25
CA GLY A 484 11.98 24.62 -2.55
C GLY A 484 11.30 23.71 -1.53
N MET A 485 10.33 24.21 -0.74
CA MET A 485 9.64 23.37 0.25
C MET A 485 8.66 22.40 -0.42
N GLY A 486 7.96 22.83 -1.47
CA GLY A 486 7.14 21.95 -2.30
C GLY A 486 7.96 20.82 -2.93
N PHE A 487 9.10 21.14 -3.56
CA PHE A 487 10.03 20.16 -4.12
C PHE A 487 10.58 19.20 -3.06
N LEU A 488 11.11 19.72 -1.94
CA LEU A 488 11.68 18.92 -0.86
C LEU A 488 10.65 17.96 -0.24
N SER A 489 9.41 18.42 -0.02
CA SER A 489 8.30 17.60 0.47
C SER A 489 7.91 16.49 -0.51
N CYS A 490 7.84 16.81 -1.81
CA CYS A 490 7.53 15.84 -2.84
C CYS A 490 8.62 14.76 -2.96
N VAL A 491 9.90 15.15 -2.95
CA VAL A 491 11.02 14.22 -3.02
C VAL A 491 11.10 13.36 -1.76
N LEU A 492 11.14 13.97 -0.57
CA LEU A 492 11.27 13.24 0.70
C LEU A 492 10.11 12.26 0.94
N SER A 493 8.91 12.51 0.42
CA SER A 493 7.79 11.57 0.50
C SER A 493 8.15 10.15 0.03
N ASN A 494 9.05 10.02 -0.96
CA ASN A 494 9.52 8.74 -1.48
C ASN A 494 10.48 7.98 -0.53
N PHE A 495 11.18 8.70 0.35
CA PHE A 495 12.34 8.19 1.11
C PHE A 495 12.15 8.22 2.63
N SER A 496 11.41 9.18 3.18
CA SER A 496 11.14 9.33 4.63
C SER A 496 10.02 8.38 5.10
N GLY A 497 10.05 7.14 4.61
CA GLY A 497 9.05 6.08 4.77
C GLY A 497 7.73 6.32 4.06
N THR A 498 7.11 7.49 4.23
CA THR A 498 5.90 7.97 3.53
C THR A 498 5.84 9.51 3.55
N ASN A 499 4.84 10.08 2.90
CA ASN A 499 4.40 11.46 3.11
C ASN A 499 4.13 11.82 4.59
N ILE A 500 3.68 10.88 5.43
CA ILE A 500 3.46 11.12 6.88
C ILE A 500 4.80 11.33 7.61
N GLY A 501 5.79 10.46 7.38
CA GLY A 501 7.14 10.62 7.97
C GLY A 501 7.80 11.92 7.52
N THR A 502 7.63 12.25 6.24
CA THR A 502 8.07 13.54 5.65
C THR A 502 7.42 14.74 6.35
N THR A 503 6.10 14.70 6.57
CA THR A 503 5.37 15.77 7.26
C THR A 503 5.90 15.97 8.69
N ILE A 504 6.16 14.89 9.43
CA ILE A 504 6.70 14.96 10.80
C ILE A 504 8.11 15.59 10.79
N LEU A 505 8.99 15.13 9.90
CA LEU A 505 10.37 15.61 9.78
C LEU A 505 10.43 17.09 9.38
N LEU A 506 9.74 17.47 8.30
CA LEU A 506 9.75 18.86 7.81
C LEU A 506 9.05 19.83 8.77
N SER A 507 8.01 19.38 9.49
CA SER A 507 7.40 20.20 10.55
C SER A 507 8.41 20.57 11.64
N ARG A 508 9.26 19.62 12.08
CA ARG A 508 10.34 19.91 13.04
C ARG A 508 11.41 20.84 12.48
N ILE A 509 11.74 20.72 11.19
CA ILE A 509 12.71 21.60 10.53
C ILE A 509 12.16 23.04 10.41
N ILE A 510 10.88 23.23 10.12
CA ILE A 510 10.23 24.55 10.07
C ILE A 510 10.12 25.15 11.48
N GLN A 511 9.84 24.35 12.51
CA GLN A 511 9.86 24.79 13.92
C GLN A 511 11.25 25.28 14.34
N ALA A 512 12.30 24.48 14.15
CA ALA A 512 13.68 24.89 14.43
C ALA A 512 14.15 26.07 13.55
N TRP A 513 13.63 26.21 12.33
CA TRP A 513 13.89 27.38 11.49
C TRP A 513 13.24 28.65 12.08
N LYS A 514 12.01 28.58 12.60
CA LYS A 514 11.39 29.69 13.33
C LYS A 514 12.26 30.12 14.52
N GLU A 515 12.74 29.16 15.30
CA GLU A 515 13.64 29.39 16.45
C GLU A 515 14.94 30.10 16.02
N ILE A 516 15.61 29.67 14.95
CA ILE A 516 16.85 30.32 14.46
C ILE A 516 16.62 31.81 14.14
N ASN A 517 15.51 32.17 13.48
CA ASN A 517 15.24 33.57 13.10
C ASN A 517 14.88 34.46 14.31
N CYS A 518 14.48 33.86 15.44
CA CYS A 518 14.27 34.59 16.70
C CYS A 518 15.57 35.20 17.25
N HIS A 519 16.71 34.56 17.02
CA HIS A 519 18.01 35.03 17.54
C HIS A 519 18.72 36.06 16.65
N ASP A 520 18.41 36.12 15.35
CA ASP A 520 19.14 36.90 14.34
C ASP A 520 18.52 38.29 14.05
N ALA A 521 17.49 38.69 14.81
CA ALA A 521 16.70 39.94 14.68
C ALA A 521 16.01 40.19 13.31
N GLN A 522 16.36 39.46 12.25
CA GLN A 522 15.64 39.46 10.97
C GLN A 522 14.42 38.55 11.05
N LEU A 523 13.29 39.12 11.47
CA LEU A 523 12.01 38.43 11.57
C LEU A 523 11.54 37.92 10.18
N ILE A 524 11.13 36.65 10.13
CA ILE A 524 10.56 36.04 8.91
C ILE A 524 9.28 36.80 8.56
N SER A 525 9.12 37.24 7.30
CA SER A 525 7.87 37.81 6.83
C SER A 525 6.73 36.78 6.89
N ASP A 526 5.52 37.18 7.31
CA ASP A 526 4.31 36.35 7.37
C ASP A 526 4.10 35.56 6.07
N ARG A 527 4.16 36.26 4.93
CA ARG A 527 4.13 35.70 3.57
C ARG A 527 5.10 34.53 3.36
N THR A 528 6.37 34.66 3.76
CA THR A 528 7.39 33.61 3.57
C THR A 528 7.22 32.45 4.54
N TYR A 529 6.82 32.71 5.79
CA TYR A 529 6.55 31.67 6.77
C TYR A 529 5.37 30.79 6.37
N TRP A 530 4.21 31.39 6.09
CA TRP A 530 3.02 30.64 5.68
C TRP A 530 3.12 30.05 4.28
N GLY A 531 3.75 30.74 3.33
CA GLY A 531 4.06 30.18 2.02
C GLY A 531 4.87 28.89 2.13
N THR A 532 5.84 28.83 3.04
CA THR A 532 6.60 27.61 3.34
C THR A 532 5.68 26.49 3.86
N ILE A 533 4.82 26.79 4.84
CA ILE A 533 3.92 25.79 5.48
C ILE A 533 2.86 25.25 4.49
N TYR A 534 2.19 26.12 3.74
CA TYR A 534 1.21 25.68 2.75
C TYR A 534 1.87 24.98 1.55
N SER A 535 3.10 25.35 1.18
CA SER A 535 3.81 24.61 0.13
C SER A 535 4.32 23.25 0.60
N MET A 536 4.58 23.08 1.91
CA MET A 536 4.77 21.77 2.51
C MET A 536 3.47 20.95 2.41
N ALA A 537 2.32 21.55 2.73
CA ALA A 537 1.01 20.89 2.63
C ALA A 537 0.72 20.40 1.20
N VAL A 538 0.92 21.25 0.19
CA VAL A 538 0.82 20.86 -1.23
C VAL A 538 1.79 19.72 -1.54
N GLY A 539 3.07 19.88 -1.17
CA GLY A 539 4.12 18.93 -1.51
C GLY A 539 4.03 17.55 -0.85
N VAL A 540 3.48 17.42 0.36
CA VAL A 540 3.28 16.11 1.02
C VAL A 540 2.00 15.40 0.55
N ASN A 541 0.96 16.15 0.13
CA ASN A 541 -0.20 15.55 -0.51
C ASN A 541 0.14 15.09 -1.93
N TYR A 542 0.81 15.93 -2.71
CA TYR A 542 1.13 15.57 -4.09
C TYR A 542 2.28 14.55 -4.14
N GLY A 543 3.25 14.64 -3.23
CA GLY A 543 4.28 13.62 -3.02
C GLY A 543 3.72 12.20 -2.81
N ALA A 544 2.51 12.08 -2.26
CA ALA A 544 1.80 10.80 -2.05
C ALA A 544 1.57 9.98 -3.32
N PHE A 545 1.47 10.65 -4.49
CA PHE A 545 1.29 10.01 -5.81
C PHE A 545 2.52 10.10 -6.72
N SER A 546 3.70 10.42 -6.17
CA SER A 546 4.93 10.63 -6.94
C SER A 546 5.60 9.32 -7.42
N THR A 547 6.92 9.21 -7.34
CA THR A 547 7.69 8.19 -8.09
C THR A 547 7.74 6.80 -7.46
N ALA A 548 7.38 6.63 -6.19
CA ALA A 548 7.45 5.35 -5.48
C ALA A 548 6.13 4.95 -4.82
N PHE A 549 5.78 3.65 -4.89
CA PHE A 549 4.59 3.10 -4.20
C PHE A 549 4.60 3.36 -2.69
N SER A 550 5.79 3.39 -2.08
CA SER A 550 6.00 3.70 -0.66
C SER A 550 5.72 5.15 -0.29
N ALA A 551 5.54 6.06 -1.26
CA ALA A 551 5.32 7.47 -0.94
C ALA A 551 4.01 7.74 -0.17
N SER A 552 3.06 6.80 -0.22
CA SER A 552 1.86 6.80 0.63
C SER A 552 1.37 5.38 0.91
N LEU A 553 0.63 5.19 2.01
CA LEU A 553 -0.08 3.92 2.27
C LEU A 553 -1.11 3.61 1.17
N ALA A 554 -1.75 4.66 0.64
CA ALA A 554 -2.63 4.61 -0.52
C ALA A 554 -1.92 4.03 -1.76
N GLY A 555 -0.65 4.35 -2.01
CA GLY A 555 0.15 3.81 -3.11
C GLY A 555 0.46 2.30 -2.98
N LEU A 556 0.70 1.83 -1.76
CA LEU A 556 0.85 0.39 -1.48
C LEU A 556 -0.49 -0.35 -1.67
N LEU A 557 -1.57 0.20 -1.11
CA LEU A 557 -2.93 -0.34 -1.25
C LEU A 557 -3.37 -0.42 -2.72
N TRP A 558 -3.14 0.62 -3.50
CA TRP A 558 -3.42 0.70 -4.94
C TRP A 558 -2.73 -0.42 -5.73
N ARG A 559 -1.42 -0.62 -5.48
CA ARG A 559 -0.63 -1.69 -6.10
C ARG A 559 -1.21 -3.06 -5.75
N ASP A 560 -1.58 -3.29 -4.51
CA ASP A 560 -2.04 -4.59 -4.02
C ASP A 560 -3.47 -4.92 -4.48
N ILE A 561 -4.32 -3.91 -4.69
CA ILE A 561 -5.62 -4.06 -5.38
C ILE A 561 -5.41 -4.47 -6.84
N LEU A 562 -4.51 -3.80 -7.56
CA LEU A 562 -4.26 -4.09 -8.98
C LEU A 562 -3.63 -5.47 -9.20
N ALA A 563 -2.72 -5.90 -8.32
CA ALA A 563 -2.14 -7.25 -8.36
C ALA A 563 -3.21 -8.34 -8.26
N ARG A 564 -4.22 -8.18 -7.38
CA ARG A 564 -5.38 -9.09 -7.27
C ARG A 564 -6.30 -9.11 -8.51
N LYS A 565 -6.19 -8.11 -9.38
CA LYS A 565 -6.88 -8.07 -10.69
C LYS A 565 -5.95 -8.40 -11.86
N HIS A 566 -4.81 -9.00 -11.56
CA HIS A 566 -3.73 -9.38 -12.48
C HIS A 566 -3.03 -8.21 -13.19
N ILE A 567 -3.31 -6.96 -12.81
CA ILE A 567 -2.72 -5.74 -13.37
C ILE A 567 -1.40 -5.45 -12.62
N HIS A 568 -0.29 -5.93 -13.18
CA HIS A 568 1.03 -5.83 -12.53
C HIS A 568 1.83 -4.62 -13.04
N VAL A 569 1.77 -3.51 -12.30
CA VAL A 569 2.52 -2.28 -12.59
C VAL A 569 3.92 -2.35 -11.98
N LYS A 570 4.98 -2.18 -12.79
CA LYS A 570 6.38 -2.20 -12.30
C LYS A 570 6.77 -0.85 -11.69
N SER A 571 7.69 -0.82 -10.72
CA SER A 571 8.08 0.43 -10.04
C SER A 571 8.65 1.50 -10.99
N HIS A 572 9.44 1.11 -12.00
CA HIS A 572 9.94 2.04 -13.02
C HIS A 572 8.82 2.60 -13.91
N GLU A 573 7.76 1.82 -14.12
CA GLU A 573 6.62 2.16 -14.97
C GLU A 573 5.68 3.11 -14.24
N PHE A 574 5.43 2.85 -12.95
CA PHE A 574 4.77 3.76 -12.03
C PHE A 574 5.49 5.12 -11.98
N ALA A 575 6.81 5.11 -11.76
CA ALA A 575 7.63 6.32 -11.80
C ALA A 575 7.53 7.05 -13.16
N ARG A 576 7.62 6.34 -14.29
CA ARG A 576 7.56 6.95 -15.64
C ARG A 576 6.21 7.61 -15.94
N VAL A 577 5.10 7.05 -15.44
CA VAL A 577 3.76 7.65 -15.64
C VAL A 577 3.53 8.80 -14.65
N ASN A 578 3.90 8.65 -13.38
CA ASN A 578 3.67 9.70 -12.39
C ASN A 578 4.59 10.90 -12.55
N PHE A 579 5.84 10.74 -13.02
CA PHE A 579 6.79 11.86 -13.13
C PHE A 579 6.27 13.09 -13.89
N PRO A 580 5.67 13.00 -15.10
CA PRO A 580 5.07 14.17 -15.75
C PRO A 580 3.84 14.71 -14.99
N ILE A 581 2.99 13.82 -14.43
CA ILE A 581 1.80 14.20 -13.67
C ILE A 581 2.20 15.04 -12.44
N ILE A 582 3.17 14.56 -11.65
CA ILE A 582 3.64 15.24 -10.45
C ILE A 582 4.42 16.52 -10.78
N ALA A 583 5.22 16.54 -11.85
CA ALA A 583 5.95 17.74 -12.27
C ALA A 583 4.99 18.89 -12.62
N ILE A 584 3.96 18.61 -13.44
CA ILE A 584 2.92 19.60 -13.78
C ILE A 584 2.12 20.00 -12.55
N SER A 585 1.71 19.03 -11.72
CA SER A 585 0.91 19.31 -10.52
C SER A 585 1.66 20.19 -9.51
N MET A 586 2.93 19.90 -9.23
CA MET A 586 3.77 20.71 -8.35
C MET A 586 4.05 22.10 -8.93
N ALA A 587 4.32 22.20 -10.24
CA ALA A 587 4.56 23.49 -10.89
C ALA A 587 3.32 24.41 -10.79
N VAL A 588 2.12 23.90 -11.08
CA VAL A 588 0.87 24.66 -10.96
C VAL A 588 0.56 24.97 -9.49
N GLY A 589 0.61 23.97 -8.61
CA GLY A 589 0.30 24.14 -7.19
C GLY A 589 1.19 25.19 -6.50
N CYS A 590 2.51 25.14 -6.73
CA CYS A 590 3.43 26.14 -6.19
C CYS A 590 3.26 27.53 -6.87
N LEU A 591 3.02 27.60 -8.18
CA LEU A 591 2.82 28.88 -8.89
C LEU A 591 1.55 29.61 -8.40
N ILE A 592 0.44 28.88 -8.26
CA ILE A 592 -0.82 29.46 -7.76
C ILE A 592 -0.70 29.85 -6.29
N LEU A 593 -0.03 29.03 -5.47
CA LEU A 593 0.25 29.38 -4.07
C LEU A 593 1.15 30.63 -3.96
N VAL A 594 2.15 30.82 -4.84
CA VAL A 594 2.93 32.07 -4.91
C VAL A 594 1.99 33.25 -5.21
N GLY A 595 1.12 33.13 -6.21
CA GLY A 595 0.17 34.20 -6.56
C GLY A 595 -0.76 34.57 -5.40
N GLU A 596 -1.39 33.56 -4.79
CA GLU A 596 -2.28 33.73 -3.62
C GLU A 596 -1.56 34.36 -2.43
N VAL A 597 -0.39 33.83 -2.05
CA VAL A 597 0.36 34.31 -0.88
C VAL A 597 0.93 35.71 -1.10
N TYR A 598 1.14 36.17 -2.35
CA TYR A 598 1.45 37.57 -2.65
C TYR A 598 0.23 38.51 -2.59
N ILE A 599 -0.99 38.01 -2.80
CA ILE A 599 -2.24 38.79 -2.73
C ILE A 599 -2.77 38.87 -1.29
N VAL A 600 -2.74 37.76 -0.56
CA VAL A 600 -3.40 37.59 0.76
C VAL A 600 -2.50 38.01 1.93
N ARG A 601 -1.16 37.97 1.77
CA ARG A 601 -0.19 38.20 2.85
C ARG A 601 0.85 39.24 2.48
N ASP A 602 1.31 40.02 3.44
CA ASP A 602 2.28 41.09 3.27
C ASP A 602 3.69 40.70 3.74
N ASN A 603 4.62 41.65 3.68
CA ASN A 603 6.00 41.46 4.13
C ASN A 603 6.21 41.83 5.61
N SER A 604 5.14 41.98 6.41
CA SER A 604 5.27 42.25 7.85
C SER A 604 5.85 41.03 8.59
N PRO A 605 6.49 41.22 9.76
CA PRO A 605 6.93 40.11 10.60
C PRO A 605 5.79 39.15 10.96
N TYR A 606 6.01 37.85 10.75
CA TYR A 606 5.06 36.80 11.14
C TYR A 606 4.64 36.89 12.62
N SER A 607 5.52 37.36 13.48
CA SER A 607 5.24 37.63 14.88
C SER A 607 6.11 38.76 15.43
N THR A 608 5.59 39.50 16.41
CA THR A 608 6.37 40.43 17.21
C THR A 608 7.40 39.67 18.04
N PHE A 609 8.60 40.23 18.23
CA PHE A 609 9.74 39.55 18.87
C PHE A 609 9.38 38.86 20.20
N GLU A 610 8.61 39.53 21.06
CA GLU A 610 8.09 38.96 22.32
C GLU A 610 7.23 37.71 22.10
N LYS A 611 6.28 37.71 21.16
CA LYS A 611 5.42 36.55 20.86
C LYS A 611 6.10 35.50 19.97
N ALA A 612 7.16 35.88 19.27
CA ALA A 612 7.97 34.97 18.48
C ALA A 612 8.82 34.08 19.39
N CYS A 613 9.43 34.67 20.42
CA CYS A 613 10.54 34.11 21.19
C CYS A 613 10.26 33.90 22.69
N SER A 614 9.09 34.31 23.22
CA SER A 614 8.69 33.99 24.60
C SER A 614 8.23 32.53 24.73
N ASN A 615 9.20 31.63 24.90
CA ASN A 615 9.05 30.35 25.57
C ASN A 615 10.40 29.94 26.16
N ASN A 616 10.62 30.30 27.42
CA ASN A 616 11.79 29.96 28.23
C ASN A 616 11.35 29.94 29.70
#